data_AF-A0AA42YKT5-F1
#
_entry.id   AF-A0AA42YKT5-F1
#
_cell.length_a   1.000
_cell.length_b   1.000
_cell.length_c   1.000
_cell.angle_alpha   90.00
_cell.angle_beta   90.00
_cell.angle_gamma   90.00
#
_symmetry.space_group_name_H-M   'P 1'
#
loop_
_entity.id
_entity.type
_entity.pdbx_description
1 polymer ?
#
loop_
_entity_poly.entity_id
_entity_poly.type
_entity_poly.pdbx_seq_one_letter_code
_entity_poly.pdbx_strand_id
1 'polypeptide(L)' 'MKLKLFFIFFAAVCIMSFNSNAFCASKQTPPSPSVFVSESRYTFPTVIDGTEVTHDFILQNQGDAPLVIEKVKTG' A
#
# COMPACT_ATOMS: atom_id res chain seq x y z
N MET A 1 -48.09 0.42 -38.04
CA MET A 1 -46.64 0.70 -38.21
C MET A 1 -46.08 1.67 -37.16
N LYS A 2 -46.86 2.60 -36.61
CA LYS A 2 -46.39 3.63 -35.66
C LYS A 2 -46.00 3.10 -34.26
N LEU A 3 -46.67 2.05 -33.76
CA LEU A 3 -46.36 1.43 -32.46
C LEU A 3 -45.07 0.59 -32.46
N LYS A 4 -44.80 -0.14 -33.55
CA LYS A 4 -43.54 -0.89 -33.73
C LYS A 4 -42.35 0.06 -33.86
N LEU A 5 -42.53 1.20 -34.55
CA LEU A 5 -41.51 2.24 -34.67
C LEU A 5 -41.18 2.86 -33.30
N PHE A 6 -42.19 3.08 -32.45
CA PHE A 6 -42.00 3.59 -31.09
C PHE A 6 -41.24 2.60 -30.19
N PHE A 7 -41.55 1.30 -30.29
CA PHE A 7 -40.84 0.24 -29.56
C PHE A 7 -39.37 0.11 -29.99
N ILE A 8 -39.08 0.22 -31.30
CA ILE A 8 -37.71 0.18 -31.81
C ILE A 8 -36.91 1.40 -31.34
N PHE A 9 -37.54 2.57 -31.32
CA PHE A 9 -36.90 3.80 -30.83
C PHE A 9 -36.60 3.73 -29.32
N PHE A 10 -37.54 3.20 -28.53
CA PHE A 10 -37.35 2.99 -27.09
C PHE A 10 -36.23 1.97 -26.80
N ALA A 11 -36.17 0.87 -27.56
CA ALA A 11 -35.09 -0.11 -27.43
C ALA A 11 -33.72 0.47 -27.81
N ALA A 12 -33.64 1.31 -28.84
CA ALA A 12 -32.39 1.97 -29.24
C ALA A 12 -31.87 2.95 -28.18
N VAL A 13 -32.76 3.69 -27.51
CA VAL A 13 -32.41 4.60 -26.41
C VAL A 13 -31.91 3.83 -25.19
N CYS A 14 -32.50 2.67 -24.85
CA CYS A 14 -32.02 1.84 -23.75
C CYS A 14 -30.61 1.28 -24.00
N ILE A 15 -30.24 0.94 -25.23
CA ILE A 15 -28.90 0.41 -25.56
C ILE A 15 -27.80 1.47 -25.40
N MET A 16 -28.10 2.76 -25.64
CA MET A 16 -27.12 3.84 -25.44
C MET A 16 -26.83 4.15 -23.97
N SER A 17 -27.77 3.88 -23.06
CA SER A 17 -27.66 4.26 -21.64
C SER A 17 -26.84 3.29 -20.77
N PHE A 18 -26.42 2.13 -21.30
CA PHE A 18 -25.74 1.08 -20.53
C PHE A 18 -24.19 1.13 -20.56
N ASN A 19 -23.58 2.10 -21.24
CA ASN A 19 -22.12 2.23 -21.27
C ASN A 19 -21.56 3.07 -20.10
N SER A 20 -22.04 2.80 -18.89
CA SER A 20 -21.43 3.34 -17.67
C SER A 20 -20.23 2.46 -17.28
N ASN A 21 -19.10 2.64 -17.98
CA ASN A 21 -17.83 2.14 -17.50
C ASN A 21 -17.47 2.93 -16.23
N ALA A 22 -17.74 2.35 -15.06
CA ALA A 22 -17.25 2.87 -13.80
C ALA A 22 -15.72 2.72 -13.77
N PHE A 23 -15.01 3.74 -14.26
CA PHE A 23 -13.58 3.85 -14.06
C PHE A 23 -13.36 4.21 -12.58
N CYS A 24 -13.16 3.19 -11.76
CA CYS A 24 -12.71 3.37 -10.38
C CYS A 24 -11.28 3.93 -10.43
N ALA A 25 -11.16 5.25 -10.40
CA ALA A 25 -9.88 5.92 -10.20
C ALA A 25 -9.43 5.66 -8.75
N SER A 26 -8.72 4.56 -8.53
CA SER A 26 -7.94 4.42 -7.30
C SER A 26 -6.89 5.54 -7.32
N LYS A 27 -6.86 6.39 -6.30
CA LYS A 27 -5.70 7.25 -6.03
C LYS A 27 -4.52 6.30 -5.83
N GLN A 28 -3.78 6.01 -6.90
CA GLN A 28 -2.50 5.32 -6.80
C GLN A 28 -1.54 6.32 -6.15
N THR A 29 -1.37 6.20 -4.84
CA THR A 29 -0.23 6.81 -4.16
C THR A 29 1.02 6.28 -4.84
N PRO A 30 1.99 7.13 -5.18
CA PRO A 30 3.28 6.67 -5.68
C PRO A 30 3.88 5.66 -4.70
N PRO A 31 4.52 4.59 -5.17
CA PRO A 31 5.12 3.62 -4.28
C PRO A 31 6.20 4.29 -3.42
N SER A 32 6.21 3.97 -2.14
CA SER A 32 7.06 4.60 -1.13
C SER A 32 7.59 3.55 -0.14
N PRO A 33 8.87 3.65 0.28
CA PRO A 33 9.40 2.75 1.29
C PRO A 33 8.78 3.09 2.65
N SER A 34 8.58 2.08 3.49
CA SER A 34 8.07 2.28 4.86
C SER A 34 8.82 1.37 5.80
N VAL A 35 9.57 1.95 6.73
CA VAL A 35 10.30 1.18 7.74
C VAL A 35 9.41 0.94 8.95
N PHE A 36 9.32 -0.32 9.35
CA PHE A 36 8.74 -0.74 10.61
C PHE A 36 9.84 -1.34 11.49
N VAL A 37 9.89 -0.89 12.75
CA VAL A 37 10.87 -1.35 13.74
C VAL A 37 10.11 -1.95 14.90
N SER A 38 10.29 -3.25 15.14
CA SER A 38 9.55 -3.97 16.19
C SER A 38 9.90 -3.46 17.59
N GLU A 39 11.16 -3.10 17.80
CA GLU A 39 11.68 -2.56 19.05
C GLU A 39 12.64 -1.41 18.73
N SER A 40 12.31 -0.19 19.17
CA SER A 40 13.14 0.99 18.90
C SER A 40 14.20 1.24 19.96
N ARG A 41 14.14 0.52 21.08
CA ARG A 41 15.03 0.66 22.22
C ARG A 41 15.18 -0.66 22.93
N TYR A 42 16.42 -1.03 23.20
CA TYR A 42 16.76 -2.16 24.04
C TYR A 42 17.61 -1.70 25.22
N THR A 43 17.35 -2.26 26.40
CA THR A 43 18.14 -2.01 27.60
C THR A 43 18.90 -3.28 27.93
N PHE A 44 20.24 -3.22 27.85
CA PHE A 44 21.07 -4.34 28.23
C PHE A 44 20.92 -4.66 29.73
N PRO A 45 20.78 -5.94 30.09
CA PRO A 45 20.73 -6.34 31.50
C PRO A 45 22.09 -6.14 32.17
N THR A 46 22.10 -6.17 33.51
CA THR A 46 23.35 -6.23 34.27
C THR A 46 24.09 -7.52 33.92
N VAL A 47 25.33 -7.40 33.46
CA VAL A 47 26.20 -8.52 33.14
C VAL A 47 27.52 -8.43 33.89
N ILE A 48 28.19 -9.59 34.02
CA ILE A 48 29.50 -9.69 34.66
C ILE A 48 30.55 -9.13 33.69
N ASP A 49 31.59 -8.51 34.25
CA ASP A 49 32.71 -8.00 33.46
C ASP A 49 33.33 -9.08 32.57
N GLY A 50 33.71 -8.70 31.34
CA GLY A 50 34.20 -9.60 30.31
C GLY A 50 33.13 -10.41 29.55
N THR A 51 31.84 -10.21 29.83
CA THR A 51 30.74 -10.87 29.08
C THR A 51 30.38 -10.07 27.82
N GLU A 52 30.44 -10.70 26.65
CA GLU A 52 29.92 -10.11 25.41
C GLU A 52 28.40 -10.28 25.34
N VAL A 53 27.68 -9.18 25.08
CA VAL A 53 26.22 -9.17 24.93
C VAL A 53 25.86 -8.45 23.65
N THR A 54 25.11 -9.13 22.79
CA THR A 54 24.65 -8.60 21.51
C THR A 54 23.13 -8.54 21.50
N HIS A 55 22.58 -7.51 20.88
CA HIS A 55 21.14 -7.40 20.63
C HIS A 55 20.90 -6.93 19.19
N ASP A 56 20.08 -7.69 18.46
CA ASP A 56 19.79 -7.42 17.07
C ASP A 56 18.46 -6.66 16.94
N PHE A 57 18.49 -5.55 16.21
CA PHE A 57 17.28 -4.83 15.82
C PHE A 57 16.75 -5.36 14.49
N ILE A 58 15.49 -5.80 14.49
CA ILE A 58 14.81 -6.27 13.28
C ILE A 58 14.02 -5.14 12.65
N LEU A 59 14.38 -4.80 11.41
CA LEU A 59 13.71 -3.79 10.59
C LEU A 59 12.97 -4.47 9.44
N GLN A 60 11.76 -4.02 9.15
CA GLN A 60 10.92 -4.54 8.08
C GLN A 60 10.53 -3.41 7.13
N ASN A 61 10.70 -3.63 5.83
CA ASN A 61 10.12 -2.74 4.83
C ASN A 61 8.66 -3.15 4.57
N GLN A 62 7.73 -2.38 5.11
CA GLN A 62 6.28 -2.57 4.89
C GLN A 62 5.74 -1.67 3.76
N GLY A 63 6.63 -0.95 3.08
CA GLY A 63 6.29 -0.13 1.92
C GLY A 63 6.24 -0.94 0.63
N ASP A 64 5.83 -0.26 -0.43
CA ASP A 64 5.71 -0.79 -1.78
C ASP A 64 6.85 -0.31 -2.71
N ALA A 65 7.91 0.27 -2.13
CA ALA A 65 9.17 0.57 -2.80
C ALA A 65 10.39 0.06 -2.00
N PRO A 66 11.57 -0.10 -2.65
CA PRO A 66 12.79 -0.52 -1.97
C PRO A 66 13.20 0.42 -0.82
N LEU A 67 13.49 -0.14 0.35
CA LEU A 67 14.02 0.59 1.49
C LEU A 67 15.55 0.54 1.48
N VAL A 68 16.18 1.71 1.40
CA VAL A 68 17.64 1.88 1.50
C VAL A 68 17.95 2.55 2.83
N ILE A 69 18.80 1.92 3.65
CA ILE A 69 19.22 2.44 4.96
C ILE A 69 20.62 3.01 4.80
N GLU A 70 20.79 4.30 5.14
CA GLU A 70 22.05 5.02 5.01
C GLU A 70 22.38 5.77 6.30
N LYS A 71 23.66 6.13 6.48
CA LYS A 71 24.14 6.98 7.59
C LYS A 71 23.77 6.47 8.98
N VAL A 72 23.93 5.16 9.21
CA VAL A 72 23.76 4.56 10.54
C VAL A 72 24.75 5.19 11.51
N LYS A 73 24.25 5.67 12.66
CA LYS A 73 25.06 6.24 13.74
C LYS A 73 24.89 5.40 14.99
N THR A 74 25.99 5.08 15.64
CA THR A 74 26.00 4.53 16.99
C THR A 74 26.04 5.68 18.00
N GLY A 75 25.36 5.49 19.13
CA GLY A 75 25.42 6.41 20.27
C GLY A 75 26.67 6.19 21.11
#